data_AF-A0A0B2K4K9-F1
#
_entry.id   AF-A0A0B2K4K9-F1
#
_cell.length_a   1.000
_cell.length_b   1.000
_cell.length_c   1.000
_cell.angle_alpha   90.00
_cell.angle_beta   90.00
_cell.angle_gamma   90.00
#
_symmetry.space_group_name_H-M   'P 1'
#
loop_
_entity.id
_entity.type
_entity.pdbx_description
1 polymer ?
#
loop_
_entity_poly.entity_id
_entity_poly.type
_entity_poly.pdbx_seq_one_letter_code
_entity_poly.pdbx_strand_id
1 'polypeptide(L)'
;MEQDSFKVLEYKKILERLQNKAGSILGKELAGGLQPSSDIDEVKERLRETAEAVMVSSMANPPLGGIRDIRELMKKIGIGAIIETSEIMDV
;
A
#
# COMPACT_ATOMS: atom_id res chain seq x y z
N MET A 1 6.11 -20.32 6.85
CA MET A 1 7.29 -19.81 7.59
C MET A 1 6.94 -19.73 9.08
N GLU A 2 7.90 -19.96 9.97
CA GLU A 2 7.67 -19.89 11.41
C GLU A 2 7.68 -18.44 11.92
N GLN A 3 6.78 -18.11 12.86
CA GLN A 3 6.64 -16.75 13.41
C GLN A 3 7.89 -16.26 14.14
N ASP A 4 8.69 -17.16 14.69
CA ASP A 4 9.92 -16.80 15.41
C ASP A 4 11.03 -16.33 14.46
N SER A 5 11.04 -16.82 13.21
CA SER A 5 11.96 -16.32 12.18
C SER A 5 11.73 -14.83 11.89
N PHE A 6 10.48 -14.34 11.93
CA PHE A 6 10.18 -12.93 11.72
C PHE A 6 10.69 -12.02 12.83
N LYS A 7 10.78 -12.52 14.07
CA LYS A 7 11.38 -11.76 15.17
C LYS A 7 12.89 -11.65 14.99
N VAL A 8 13.55 -12.77 14.68
CA VAL A 8 15.01 -12.82 14.47
C VAL A 8 15.44 -11.96 13.29
N LEU A 9 14.67 -11.98 12.19
CA LEU A 9 14.93 -11.17 10.99
C LEU A 9 14.47 -9.71 11.14
N GLU A 10 13.92 -9.35 12.30
CA GLU A 10 13.33 -8.03 12.56
C GLU A 10 12.33 -7.59 11.47
N TYR A 11 11.58 -8.54 10.91
CA TYR A 11 10.75 -8.32 9.72
C TYR A 11 9.73 -7.19 9.92
N LYS A 12 9.18 -7.06 11.13
CA LYS A 12 8.28 -5.96 11.48
C LYS A 12 8.91 -4.57 11.29
N LYS A 13 10.20 -4.41 11.60
CA LYS A 13 10.93 -3.15 11.37
C LYS A 13 11.11 -2.86 9.88
N ILE A 14 11.28 -3.91 9.06
CA ILE A 14 11.36 -3.77 7.60
C ILE A 14 10.03 -3.26 7.05
N LEU A 15 8.91 -3.86 7.48
CA LEU A 15 7.58 -3.41 7.08
C LEU A 15 7.32 -1.97 7.52
N GLU A 16 7.65 -1.60 8.76
CA GLU A 16 7.51 -0.22 9.26
C GLU A 16 8.31 0.79 8.42
N ARG A 17 9.56 0.45 8.06
CA ARG A 17 10.38 1.28 7.17
C ARG A 17 9.73 1.43 5.79
N LEU A 18 9.13 0.38 5.26
CA LEU A 18 8.44 0.41 3.97
C LEU A 18 7.17 1.26 4.03
N GLN A 19 6.35 1.10 5.07
CA GLN A 19 5.16 1.91 5.31
C GLN A 19 5.49 3.40 5.35
N ASN A 20 6.57 3.78 6.03
CA ASN A 20 7.02 5.17 6.11
C ASN A 20 7.47 5.77 4.76
N LYS A 21 7.64 4.94 3.72
CA LYS A 21 7.92 5.38 2.36
C LYS A 21 6.70 5.41 1.45
N ALA A 22 5.56 4.86 1.88
CA ALA A 22 4.33 4.90 1.11
C ALA A 22 3.62 6.26 1.23
N GLY A 23 3.23 6.82 0.07
CA GLY A 23 2.59 8.14 -0.02
C GLY A 23 1.10 8.19 0.29
N SER A 24 0.43 7.04 0.42
CA SER A 24 -1.01 6.95 0.69
C SER A 24 -1.31 6.02 1.87
N ILE A 25 -2.46 6.22 2.51
CA ILE A 25 -2.94 5.34 3.60
C ILE A 25 -3.07 3.90 3.10
N LEU A 26 -3.64 3.72 1.91
CA LEU A 26 -3.80 2.41 1.27
C LEU A 26 -2.44 1.72 1.02
N GLY A 27 -1.44 2.48 0.54
CA GLY A 27 -0.09 1.95 0.35
C GLY A 27 0.58 1.54 1.67
N LYS A 28 0.33 2.27 2.76
CA LYS A 28 0.82 1.92 4.11
C LYS A 28 0.18 0.63 4.63
N GLU A 29 -1.12 0.47 4.41
CA GLU A 29 -1.82 -0.77 4.78
C GLU A 29 -1.27 -1.97 4.00
N LEU A 30 -1.13 -1.84 2.68
CA LEU A 30 -0.54 -2.88 1.83
C LEU A 30 0.88 -3.23 2.28
N ALA A 31 1.73 -2.23 2.49
CA ALA A 31 3.10 -2.44 2.95
C ALA A 31 3.18 -3.13 4.31
N GLY A 32 2.25 -2.82 5.24
CA GLY A 32 2.20 -3.47 6.56
C GLY A 32 1.67 -4.89 6.55
N GLY A 33 0.81 -5.21 5.58
CA GLY A 33 0.21 -6.53 5.42
C GLY A 33 1.07 -7.52 4.64
N LEU A 34 2.20 -7.10 4.07
CA LEU A 34 3.06 -7.98 3.27
C LEU A 34 3.53 -9.18 4.09
N GLN A 35 3.39 -10.35 3.48
CA GLN A 35 3.95 -11.60 3.98
C GLN A 35 4.89 -12.17 2.91
N PRO A 36 6.01 -12.80 3.30
CA PRO A 36 6.85 -13.50 2.33
C PRO A 36 6.09 -14.65 1.70
N SER A 37 6.21 -14.79 0.40
CA SER A 37 5.62 -15.91 -0.34
C SER A 37 6.63 -17.03 -0.53
N SER A 38 6.14 -18.27 -0.50
CA SER A 38 6.89 -19.46 -0.90
C SER A 38 6.63 -19.86 -2.36
N ASP A 39 5.72 -19.18 -3.06
CA ASP A 39 5.44 -19.40 -4.48
C ASP A 39 6.48 -18.64 -5.31
N ILE A 40 7.24 -19.38 -6.11
CA ILE A 40 8.32 -18.83 -6.93
C ILE A 40 7.81 -17.88 -8.01
N ASP A 41 6.63 -18.12 -8.57
CA ASP A 41 6.09 -17.30 -9.64
C ASP A 41 5.55 -15.98 -9.09
N GLU A 42 4.92 -16.01 -7.92
CA GLU A 42 4.53 -14.80 -7.18
C GLU A 42 5.76 -13.96 -6.80
N VAL A 43 6.84 -14.59 -6.33
CA VAL A 43 8.08 -13.89 -5.97
C VAL A 43 8.70 -13.22 -7.20
N LYS A 44 8.80 -13.93 -8.33
CA LYS A 44 9.32 -13.36 -9.59
C LYS A 44 8.50 -12.18 -10.06
N GLU A 45 7.18 -12.28 -9.98
CA GLU A 45 6.29 -11.21 -10.42
C GLU A 45 6.47 -9.96 -9.58
N ARG A 46 6.40 -10.08 -8.25
CA ARG A 46 6.61 -8.94 -7.33
C ARG A 46 7.96 -8.27 -7.52
N LEU A 47 9.02 -9.04 -7.76
CA LEU A 47 10.35 -8.51 -8.02
C LEU A 47 10.41 -7.74 -9.34
N ARG A 48 9.75 -8.25 -10.39
CA ARG A 48 9.65 -7.58 -11.70
C ARG A 48 8.88 -6.26 -11.59
N GLU A 49 7.69 -6.27 -10.98
CA GLU A 49 6.89 -5.07 -10.72
C GLU A 49 7.68 -4.02 -9.93
N THR A 50 8.43 -4.47 -8.91
CA THR A 50 9.30 -3.58 -8.12
C THR A 50 10.41 -2.97 -8.98
N ALA A 51 11.07 -3.76 -9.83
CA ALA A 51 12.13 -3.26 -10.72
C ALA A 51 11.59 -2.22 -11.72
N GLU A 52 10.41 -2.48 -12.29
CA GLU A 52 9.72 -1.53 -13.16
C GLU A 52 9.35 -0.24 -12.42
N ALA A 53 8.80 -0.35 -11.21
CA ALA A 53 8.46 0.80 -10.38
C ALA A 53 9.69 1.66 -10.02
N VAL A 54 10.84 1.02 -9.73
CA VAL A 54 12.11 1.71 -9.51
C VAL A 54 12.57 2.45 -10.77
N MET A 55 12.48 1.81 -11.93
CA MET A 55 12.82 2.43 -13.21
C MET A 55 11.95 3.65 -13.50
N VAL A 56 10.62 3.52 -13.35
CA VAL A 56 9.69 4.65 -13.53
C VAL A 56 9.99 5.78 -12.55
N SER A 57 10.21 5.45 -11.28
CA SER A 57 10.52 6.42 -10.21
C SER A 57 11.85 7.14 -10.43
N SER A 58 12.79 6.55 -11.17
CA SER A 58 14.06 7.19 -11.53
C SER A 58 13.92 8.22 -12.65
N MET A 59 12.89 8.10 -13.48
CA MET A 59 12.64 8.99 -14.63
C MET A 59 11.66 10.12 -14.29
N ALA A 60 10.71 9.85 -13.40
CA ALA A 60 9.71 10.81 -12.96
C ALA A 60 9.28 10.50 -11.53
N ASN A 61 8.71 11.49 -10.84
CA ASN A 61 8.05 11.25 -9.56
C ASN A 61 6.55 11.01 -9.82
N PRO A 62 6.05 9.76 -9.80
CA PRO A 62 4.65 9.50 -10.13
C PRO A 62 3.73 10.19 -9.12
N PRO A 63 2.60 10.78 -9.55
CA PRO A 63 1.73 11.58 -8.69
C PRO A 63 0.87 10.70 -7.76
N LEU A 64 1.51 9.91 -6.89
CA LEU A 64 0.84 8.99 -5.95
C LEU A 64 0.21 9.70 -4.75
N GLY A 65 0.55 10.97 -4.52
CA GLY A 65 0.02 11.78 -3.42
C GLY A 65 -1.48 12.12 -3.54
N GLY A 66 -2.08 11.90 -4.71
CA GLY A 66 -3.53 12.05 -4.93
C GLY A 66 -4.36 10.84 -4.49
N ILE A 67 -3.74 9.73 -4.08
CA ILE A 67 -4.48 8.52 -3.70
C ILE A 67 -5.13 8.73 -2.33
N ARG A 68 -6.44 8.92 -2.29
CA ARG A 68 -7.27 9.09 -1.09
C ARG A 68 -7.95 7.78 -0.68
N ASP A 69 -8.26 7.65 0.61
CA ASP A 69 -9.05 6.54 1.13
C ASP A 69 -10.54 6.91 1.13
N ILE A 70 -11.29 6.33 0.20
CA ILE A 70 -12.71 6.63 -0.01
C ILE A 70 -13.64 5.63 0.69
N ARG A 71 -13.13 4.68 1.48
CA ARG A 71 -13.94 3.61 2.08
C ARG A 71 -15.06 4.15 2.98
N GLU A 72 -14.76 5.17 3.78
CA GLU A 72 -15.76 5.82 4.65
C GLU A 72 -16.85 6.53 3.83
N LEU A 73 -16.48 7.20 2.74
CA LEU A 73 -17.44 7.83 1.83
C LEU A 73 -18.35 6.79 1.18
N MET A 74 -17.78 5.68 0.70
CA MET A 74 -18.54 4.58 0.11
C MET A 74 -19.52 3.95 1.10
N LYS A 75 -19.14 3.84 2.38
CA LYS A 75 -20.03 3.35 3.44
C LYS A 75 -21.21 4.29 3.68
N LYS A 76 -20.99 5.62 3.70
CA LYS A 76 -22.06 6.64 3.81
C LYS A 76 -23.04 6.56 2.63
N ILE A 77 -22.52 6.44 1.41
CA ILE A 77 -23.35 6.28 0.20
C ILE A 77 -24.20 5.01 0.31
N GLY A 78 -23.61 3.89 0.75
CA GLY A 78 -24.31 2.61 0.87
C GLY A 78 -25.51 2.61 1.83
N ILE A 79 -25.54 3.53 2.81
CA ILE A 79 -26.67 3.70 3.75
C ILE A 79 -27.65 4.83 3.34
N GLY A 80 -27.46 5.43 2.17
CA GLY A 80 -28.31 6.51 1.65
C GLY A 80 -28.06 7.88 2.29
N ALA A 81 -26.88 8.11 2.88
CA ALA A 81 -26.54 9.42 3.43
C ALA A 81 -26.35 10.46 2.32
N ILE A 82 -26.68 11.72 2.63
CA ILE A 82 -26.37 12.86 1.75
C ILE A 82 -24.88 13.17 1.89
N ILE A 83 -24.20 13.30 0.75
CA ILE A 83 -22.78 13.66 0.69
C ILE A 83 -22.67 15.15 0.40
N GLU A 84 -21.88 15.86 1.21
CA GLU A 84 -21.60 17.27 0.96
C GLU A 84 -20.58 17.45 -0.17
N THR A 85 -20.63 18.59 -0.87
CA THR A 85 -19.66 18.91 -1.92
C THR A 85 -18.21 18.95 -1.40
N SER A 86 -18.02 19.31 -0.13
CA SER A 86 -16.73 19.29 0.57
C SER A 86 -16.14 17.88 0.65
N GLU A 87 -16.97 16.87 0.91
CA GLU A 87 -16.57 15.47 1.01
C GLU A 87 -16.19 14.87 -0.35
N ILE A 88 -16.80 15.36 -1.44
CA ILE A 88 -16.46 14.95 -2.81
C ILE A 88 -15.15 15.60 -3.27
N MET A 89 -14.91 16.84 -2.87
CA MET A 89 -13.68 17.57 -3.21
C MET A 89 -12.42 16.99 -2.55
N ASP A 90 -12.58 16.17 -1.50
CA ASP A 90 -11.49 15.49 -0.79
C ASP A 90 -11.28 14.04 -1.27
N VAL A 91 -11.97 13.62 -2.34
CA VAL A 91 -11.75 12.38 -3.09
C VAL A 91 -10.70 12.60 -4.18
#